data_AF-A0A2G9RHL3-F1
#
_entry.id   AF-A0A2G9RHL3-F1
#
_cell.length_a   1.000
_cell.length_b   1.000
_cell.length_c   1.000
_cell.angle_alpha   90.00
_cell.angle_beta   90.00
_cell.angle_gamma   90.00
#
_symmetry.space_group_name_H-M   'P 1'
#
loop_
_entity.id
_entity.type
_entity.pdbx_description
1 polymer ?
#
loop_
_entity_poly.entity_id
_entity_poly.type
_entity_poly.pdbx_seq_one_letter_code
_entity_poly.pdbx_strand_id
1 'polypeptide(L)'
;MEAPPDVRCMEGWYLIEGKCYFFSNHRDTWNNSKNFCKSHNSSLAIIDNEKEKTFLSLQGSNYWIGLSRAQDNSGWVWTDGTPYSETLFNIFRHPTISSESEHVYLDSECFKSANGKQPMKCICKV
;
A
#
# COMPACT_ATOMS: atom_id res chain seq x y z
N MET A 1 -21.86 -23.85 16.54
CA MET A 1 -21.43 -22.54 15.99
C MET A 1 -20.06 -22.27 16.57
N GLU A 2 -19.00 -22.71 15.90
CA GLU A 2 -17.64 -22.35 16.30
C GLU A 2 -17.41 -20.89 15.93
N ALA A 3 -16.98 -20.08 16.89
CA ALA A 3 -16.53 -18.72 16.64
C ALA A 3 -15.31 -18.79 15.69
N PRO A 4 -15.15 -17.85 14.75
CA PRO A 4 -13.94 -17.77 13.94
C PRO A 4 -12.70 -17.72 14.86
N PRO A 5 -11.56 -18.32 14.47
CA PRO A 5 -10.33 -18.19 15.24
C PRO A 5 -10.07 -16.69 15.50
N ASP A 6 -9.78 -16.36 16.76
CA ASP A 6 -9.46 -14.99 17.19
C ASP A 6 -8.26 -14.51 16.37
N VAL A 7 -8.51 -13.68 15.35
CA VAL A 7 -7.48 -13.17 14.46
C VAL A 7 -6.66 -12.16 15.26
N ARG A 8 -5.54 -12.63 15.82
CA ARG A 8 -4.59 -11.78 16.54
C ARG A 8 -3.43 -11.43 15.64
N CYS A 9 -3.17 -10.14 15.52
CA CYS A 9 -1.97 -9.66 14.87
C CYS A 9 -0.75 -9.77 15.79
N MET A 10 0.43 -9.85 15.20
CA MET A 10 1.69 -9.79 15.94
C MET A 10 1.84 -8.46 16.68
N GLU A 11 2.70 -8.41 17.69
CA GLU A 11 3.00 -7.16 18.39
C GLU A 11 3.47 -6.07 17.41
N GLY A 12 2.90 -4.86 17.55
CA GLY A 12 3.16 -3.73 16.66
C GLY A 12 2.35 -3.73 15.35
N TRP A 13 1.49 -4.74 15.12
CA TRP A 13 0.57 -4.80 14.00
C TRP A 13 -0.87 -4.46 14.44
N TYR A 14 -1.60 -3.77 13.56
CA TYR A 14 -2.97 -3.33 13.80
C TYR A 14 -3.95 -4.26 13.09
N LEU A 15 -4.94 -4.77 13.82
CA LEU A 15 -6.05 -5.54 13.24
C LEU A 15 -7.10 -4.57 12.68
N ILE A 16 -7.28 -4.60 11.36
CA ILE A 16 -8.29 -3.79 10.66
C ILE A 16 -9.03 -4.72 9.70
N GLU A 17 -10.36 -4.81 9.81
CA GLU A 17 -11.20 -5.65 8.93
C GLU A 17 -10.74 -7.12 8.82
N GLY A 18 -10.19 -7.68 9.91
CA GLY A 18 -9.71 -9.07 9.94
C GLY A 18 -8.35 -9.30 9.26
N LYS A 19 -7.65 -8.23 8.88
CA LYS A 19 -6.30 -8.23 8.30
C LYS A 19 -5.32 -7.49 9.20
N CYS A 20 -4.04 -7.83 9.10
CA CYS A 20 -3.01 -7.22 9.94
C CYS A 20 -2.17 -6.22 9.17
N TYR A 21 -2.01 -5.02 9.73
CA TYR A 21 -1.26 -3.93 9.11
C TYR A 21 -0.11 -3.45 9.97
N PHE A 22 1.03 -3.18 9.34
CA PHE A 22 2.17 -2.54 9.99
C PHE A 22 2.47 -1.22 9.32
N PHE A 23 2.60 -0.17 10.14
CA PHE A 23 2.97 1.16 9.69
C PHE A 23 4.42 1.41 10.06
N SER A 24 5.29 1.48 9.06
CA SER A 24 6.71 1.75 9.33
C SER A 24 6.92 3.18 9.83
N ASN A 25 7.92 3.32 10.71
CA ASN A 25 8.37 4.61 11.20
C ASN A 25 9.52 5.20 10.36
N HIS A 26 10.28 4.36 9.66
CA HIS A 26 11.38 4.76 8.79
C HIS A 26 10.84 5.13 7.40
N ARG A 27 11.57 6.01 6.70
CA ARG A 27 11.25 6.44 5.34
C ARG A 27 12.25 5.81 4.38
N ASP A 28 11.75 5.15 3.35
CA ASP A 28 12.56 4.38 2.42
C ASP A 28 12.01 4.49 0.98
N THR A 29 12.79 3.98 0.03
CA THR A 29 12.34 3.81 -1.35
C THR A 29 11.24 2.76 -1.43
N TRP A 30 10.44 2.77 -2.50
CA TRP A 30 9.36 1.80 -2.68
C TRP A 30 9.89 0.35 -2.72
N ASN A 31 11.02 0.13 -3.41
CA ASN A 31 11.61 -1.21 -3.52
C ASN A 31 12.19 -1.69 -2.17
N ASN A 32 12.84 -0.80 -1.41
CA ASN A 32 13.28 -1.13 -0.04
C ASN A 32 12.09 -1.43 0.86
N SER A 33 11.03 -0.64 0.77
CA SER A 33 9.79 -0.84 1.52
C SER A 33 9.14 -2.19 1.20
N LYS A 34 9.12 -2.59 -0.08
CA LYS A 34 8.67 -3.92 -0.52
C LYS A 34 9.50 -5.03 0.10
N ASN A 35 10.83 -4.88 0.11
CA ASN A 35 11.74 -5.87 0.71
C ASN A 35 11.59 -5.92 2.24
N PHE A 36 11.37 -4.78 2.89
CA PHE A 36 11.10 -4.69 4.32
C PHE A 36 9.81 -5.45 4.68
N CYS A 37 8.71 -5.24 3.95
CA CYS A 37 7.49 -6.01 4.21
C CYS A 37 7.74 -7.52 3.99
N LYS A 38 8.44 -7.89 2.91
CA LYS A 38 8.78 -9.29 2.63
C LYS A 38 9.61 -9.94 3.74
N SER A 39 10.57 -9.22 4.32
CA SER A 39 11.39 -9.75 5.43
C SER A 39 10.59 -10.01 6.71
N HIS A 40 9.37 -9.46 6.79
CA HIS A 40 8.40 -9.69 7.88
C HIS A 40 7.28 -10.65 7.45
N ASN A 41 7.49 -11.48 6.43
CA ASN A 41 6.49 -12.40 5.86
C ASN A 41 5.17 -11.70 5.47
N SER A 42 5.27 -10.47 4.97
CA SER A 42 4.15 -9.64 4.58
C SER A 42 4.37 -9.02 3.19
N SER A 43 3.38 -8.31 2.67
CA SER A 43 3.51 -7.55 1.42
C SER A 43 3.23 -6.07 1.66
N LEU A 44 3.61 -5.20 0.72
CA LEU A 44 3.09 -3.83 0.74
C LEU A 44 1.57 -3.89 0.61
N ALA A 45 0.87 -3.04 1.34
CA ALA A 45 -0.58 -3.12 1.46
C ALA A 45 -1.28 -3.05 0.09
N ILE A 46 -2.04 -4.11 -0.21
CA ILE A 46 -3.05 -4.16 -1.27
C ILE A 46 -4.34 -3.69 -0.63
N ILE A 47 -4.97 -2.65 -1.18
CA ILE A 47 -6.17 -2.03 -0.58
C ILE A 47 -7.39 -2.45 -1.39
N ASP A 48 -8.28 -3.20 -0.76
CA ASP A 48 -9.36 -3.91 -1.44
C ASP A 48 -10.67 -3.11 -1.49
N ASN A 49 -10.88 -2.20 -0.51
CA ASN A 49 -12.13 -1.46 -0.39
C ASN A 49 -11.95 -0.07 0.26
N GLU A 50 -12.96 0.77 0.15
CA GLU A 50 -12.92 2.17 0.62
C GLU A 50 -12.77 2.27 2.13
N LYS A 51 -13.40 1.35 2.87
CA LYS A 51 -13.32 1.32 4.34
C LYS A 51 -11.88 1.07 4.80
N GLU A 52 -11.19 0.10 4.19
CA GLU A 52 -9.77 -0.16 4.41
C GLU A 52 -8.94 1.09 4.12
N LYS A 53 -9.15 1.73 2.97
CA LYS A 53 -8.45 2.96 2.58
C LYS A 53 -8.61 4.10 3.59
N THR A 54 -9.84 4.34 4.06
CA THR A 54 -10.16 5.33 5.09
C THR A 54 -9.41 5.02 6.39
N PHE A 55 -9.51 3.79 6.90
CA PHE A 55 -8.82 3.43 8.15
C PHE A 55 -7.31 3.56 8.08
N LEU A 56 -6.69 3.15 6.96
CA LEU A 56 -5.25 3.29 6.77
C LEU A 56 -4.82 4.75 6.71
N SER A 57 -5.66 5.64 6.17
CA SER A 57 -5.37 7.08 6.09
C SER A 57 -5.44 7.79 7.44
N LEU A 58 -6.20 7.26 8.40
CA LEU A 58 -6.27 7.81 9.76
C LEU A 58 -4.95 7.63 10.54
N GLN A 59 -4.10 6.68 10.14
CA GLN A 59 -2.81 6.45 10.79
C GLN A 59 -1.71 7.41 10.28
N GLY A 60 -1.99 8.17 9.20
CA GLY A 60 -1.14 9.24 8.72
C GLY A 60 -1.11 9.35 7.20
N SER A 61 -0.07 10.00 6.69
CA SER A 61 0.09 10.32 5.27
C SER A 61 1.44 9.90 4.70
N ASN A 62 1.53 9.87 3.37
CA ASN A 62 2.74 9.56 2.62
C ASN A 62 3.27 8.15 2.91
N TYR A 63 2.40 7.17 2.68
CA TYR A 63 2.71 5.76 2.84
C TYR A 63 2.76 5.04 1.49
N TRP A 64 3.90 4.44 1.13
CA TRP A 64 3.97 3.48 0.05
C TRP A 64 2.99 2.32 0.26
N ILE A 65 2.28 1.98 -0.81
CA ILE A 65 1.36 0.85 -0.89
C ILE A 65 1.77 -0.07 -2.04
N GLY A 66 1.13 -1.24 -2.13
CA GLY A 66 1.52 -2.32 -3.05
C GLY A 66 1.20 -2.06 -4.51
N LEU A 67 0.90 -0.83 -4.93
CA LEU A 67 0.47 -0.52 -6.30
C LEU A 67 1.59 0.17 -7.08
N SER A 68 1.86 -0.34 -8.28
CA SER A 68 2.89 0.17 -9.19
C SER A 68 2.50 0.02 -10.65
N ARG A 69 3.16 0.74 -11.55
CA ARG A 69 2.95 0.62 -12.98
C ARG A 69 3.54 -0.70 -13.49
N ALA A 70 2.80 -1.41 -14.33
CA ALA A 70 3.28 -2.62 -14.98
C ALA A 70 4.40 -2.28 -15.98
N GLN A 71 5.40 -3.17 -16.09
CA GLN A 71 6.58 -2.94 -16.96
C GLN A 71 6.24 -2.85 -18.45
N ASP A 72 5.16 -3.53 -18.86
CA ASP A 72 4.63 -3.50 -20.22
C ASP A 72 3.70 -2.30 -20.47
N ASN A 73 3.59 -1.37 -19.51
CA ASN A 73 2.69 -0.23 -19.53
C ASN A 73 1.20 -0.59 -19.67
N SER A 74 0.81 -1.84 -19.38
CA SER A 74 -0.59 -2.29 -19.45
C SER A 74 -1.51 -1.60 -18.42
N GLY A 75 -0.94 -0.94 -17.41
CA GLY A 75 -1.70 -0.20 -16.40
C GLY A 75 -1.02 -0.26 -15.04
N TRP A 76 -1.84 -0.21 -13.99
CA TRP A 76 -1.41 -0.39 -12.61
C TRP A 76 -1.61 -1.83 -12.16
N VAL A 77 -0.67 -2.36 -11.38
CA VAL A 77 -0.65 -3.74 -10.90
C VAL A 77 -0.27 -3.77 -9.42
N TRP A 78 -0.95 -4.62 -8.66
CA TRP A 78 -0.63 -4.87 -7.25
C TRP A 78 0.58 -5.78 -7.10
N THR A 79 1.17 -5.83 -5.90
CA THR A 79 2.36 -6.66 -5.63
C THR A 79 2.11 -8.17 -5.74
N ASP A 80 0.86 -8.62 -5.72
CA ASP A 80 0.46 -10.01 -5.95
C ASP A 80 0.25 -10.35 -7.44
N GLY A 81 0.40 -9.36 -8.33
CA GLY A 81 0.23 -9.50 -9.77
C GLY A 81 -1.20 -9.24 -10.25
N THR A 82 -2.16 -8.96 -9.37
CA THR A 82 -3.52 -8.63 -9.79
C THR A 82 -3.58 -7.25 -10.45
N PRO A 83 -4.26 -7.12 -11.61
CA PRO A 83 -4.46 -5.82 -12.24
C PRO A 83 -5.31 -4.91 -11.36
N TYR A 84 -4.97 -3.63 -11.34
CA TYR A 84 -5.79 -2.62 -10.68
C TYR A 84 -7.08 -2.37 -11.48
N SER A 85 -8.22 -2.39 -10.81
CA SER A 85 -9.48 -1.94 -11.41
C SER A 85 -9.62 -0.44 -11.24
N GLU A 86 -9.67 0.30 -12.36
CA GLU A 86 -9.85 1.76 -12.35
C GLU A 86 -11.17 2.21 -11.71
N THR A 87 -12.12 1.29 -11.51
CA THR A 87 -13.38 1.53 -10.81
C THR A 87 -13.27 1.59 -9.29
N LEU A 88 -12.13 1.19 -8.70
CA LEU A 88 -11.95 1.18 -7.24
C LEU A 88 -11.69 2.58 -6.71
N PHE A 89 -10.59 3.21 -7.13
CA PHE A 89 -10.22 4.56 -6.71
C PHE A 89 -9.54 5.35 -7.83
N ASN A 90 -9.73 6.67 -7.82
CA ASN A 90 -8.95 7.56 -8.67
C ASN A 90 -7.51 7.67 -8.15
N ILE A 91 -6.54 7.48 -9.05
CA ILE A 91 -5.12 7.74 -8.78
C ILE A 91 -4.82 9.16 -9.27
N PHE A 92 -4.61 10.08 -8.33
CA PHE A 92 -4.27 11.46 -8.63
C PHE A 92 -2.79 11.53 -9.06
N ARG A 93 -2.57 11.73 -10.35
CA ARG A 93 -1.22 11.97 -10.89
C ARG A 93 -0.74 13.35 -10.46
N HIS A 94 0.49 13.43 -9.97
CA HIS A 94 1.12 14.72 -9.69
C HIS A 94 1.32 15.48 -11.02
N PRO A 95 0.84 16.73 -11.14
CA PRO A 95 0.84 17.47 -12.42
C PRO A 95 2.25 17.86 -12.91
N THR A 96 3.25 17.78 -12.03
CA THR A 96 4.66 17.99 -12.40
C THR A 96 5.43 16.67 -12.31
N ILE A 97 5.88 16.17 -13.46
CA ILE A 97 7.02 15.25 -13.67
C ILE A 97 6.69 13.81 -14.10
N SER A 98 6.85 13.63 -15.42
CA SER A 98 7.47 12.54 -16.19
C SER A 98 6.99 11.10 -16.02
N SER A 99 7.28 10.32 -17.06
CA SER A 99 7.18 8.87 -17.18
C SER A 99 7.74 8.02 -16.02
N GLU A 100 8.29 8.64 -14.97
CA GLU A 100 8.93 7.99 -13.82
C GLU A 100 8.03 7.86 -12.58
N SER A 101 6.79 8.37 -12.62
CA SER A 101 5.81 8.21 -11.53
C SER A 101 5.19 6.81 -11.56
N GLU A 102 5.99 5.79 -11.26
CA GLU A 102 5.66 4.37 -11.40
C GLU A 102 5.12 3.71 -10.13
N HIS A 103 5.12 4.41 -8.99
CA HIS A 103 4.72 3.82 -7.70
C HIS A 103 3.68 4.67 -7.00
N VAL A 104 2.75 4.01 -6.30
CA VAL A 104 1.63 4.67 -5.65
C VAL A 104 1.80 4.68 -4.13
N TYR A 105 1.43 5.81 -3.54
CA TYR A 105 1.35 5.99 -2.10
C TYR A 105 -0.04 6.48 -1.69
N LEU A 106 -0.41 6.19 -0.45
CA LEU A 106 -1.60 6.71 0.22
C LEU A 106 -1.24 8.00 0.95
N ASP A 107 -1.97 9.06 0.65
CA ASP A 107 -1.89 10.34 1.34
C ASP A 107 -3.28 10.95 1.50
N SER A 108 -3.70 11.13 2.76
CA SER A 108 -4.96 11.81 3.09
C SER A 108 -6.14 11.25 2.30
N GLU A 109 -6.32 9.92 2.33
CA GLU A 109 -7.34 9.18 1.57
C GLU A 109 -7.23 9.28 0.05
N CYS A 110 -6.11 9.76 -0.49
CA CYS A 110 -5.87 9.81 -1.92
C CYS A 110 -4.76 8.84 -2.32
N PHE A 111 -4.98 8.13 -3.43
CA PHE A 111 -3.89 7.42 -4.11
C PHE A 111 -3.16 8.42 -4.99
N LYS A 112 -1.86 8.56 -4.77
CA LYS A 112 -1.00 9.47 -5.53
C LYS A 112 0.18 8.70 -6.09
N SER A 113 0.66 9.09 -7.26
CA SER A 113 1.83 8.47 -7.89
C SER A 113 3.08 9.31 -7.68
N ALA A 114 4.23 8.67 -7.48
CA ALA A 114 5.54 9.31 -7.39
C ALA A 114 6.66 8.39 -7.90
N ASN A 115 7.85 8.96 -8.11
CA ASN A 115 9.07 8.21 -8.39
C ASN A 115 9.41 7.32 -7.17
N GLY A 116 9.68 6.04 -7.42
CA GLY A 116 9.93 5.03 -6.37
C GLY A 116 11.18 5.27 -5.53
N LYS A 117 12.05 6.21 -5.93
CA LYS A 117 13.22 6.63 -5.15
C LYS A 117 12.90 7.62 -4.03
N GLN A 118 11.68 8.18 -4.00
CA GLN A 118 11.29 9.11 -2.95
C GLN A 118 11.22 8.41 -1.58
N PRO A 119 11.80 8.99 -0.52
CA PRO A 119 11.78 8.39 0.81
C PRO A 119 10.42 8.62 1.49
N MET A 120 9.64 7.56 1.62
CA MET A 120 8.33 7.58 2.30
C MET A 120 8.21 6.42 3.28
N LYS A 121 7.30 6.55 4.24
CA LYS A 121 6.93 5.40 5.07
C LYS A 121 6.21 4.39 4.18
N CYS A 122 6.02 3.17 4.67
CA CYS A 122 5.25 2.11 4.01
C CYS A 122 4.24 1.45 4.94
N ILE A 123 3.18 0.90 4.35
CA ILE A 123 2.21 0.05 5.03
C ILE A 123 2.44 -1.38 4.55
N CYS A 124 2.68 -2.30 5.47
CA CYS A 124 2.70 -3.73 5.19
C CYS A 124 1.38 -4.36 5.59
N LYS A 125 0.97 -5.42 4.88
CA LYS A 125 -0.26 -6.19 5.10
C LYS A 125 0.04 -7.69 5.08
N VAL A 126 -0.57 -8.41 6.03
CA VAL A 126 -0.66 -9.88 6.09
C VAL A 126 -2.11 -10.29 5.92
#